data_AF-A0A7V3HH48-F1
#
_entry.id   AF-A0A7V3HH48-F1
#
_cell.length_a   1.000
_cell.length_b   1.000
_cell.length_c   1.000
_cell.angle_alpha   90.00
_cell.angle_beta   90.00
_cell.angle_gamma   90.00
#
_symmetry.space_group_name_H-M   'P 1'
#
loop_
_entity.id
_entity.type
_entity.pdbx_description
1 polymer ?
#
loop_
_entity_poly.entity_id
_entity_poly.type
_entity_poly.pdbx_seq_one_letter_code
_entity_poly.pdbx_strand_id
1 'polypeptide(L)' 'MRGELELQAQKIELVLASHNIQAKVKGGIVTPRFIRFHLSPYLGEKVSKIFGLREEIALALGVKDLRIYRSGGFLSL' A
#
# COMPACT_ATOMS: atom_id res chain seq x y z
N MET A 1 7.79 5.00 16.72
CA MET A 1 6.38 5.04 16.25
C MET A 1 6.11 5.88 14.99
N ARG A 2 6.80 6.99 14.67
CA ARG A 2 6.66 7.64 13.34
C ARG A 2 7.52 7.00 12.25
N GLY A 3 8.78 6.70 12.56
CA GLY A 3 9.72 6.10 11.59
C GLY A 3 9.30 4.73 11.07
N GLU A 4 8.59 3.94 11.87
CA GLU A 4 8.11 2.60 11.46
C GLU A 4 7.04 2.70 10.38
N LEU A 5 6.16 3.70 10.44
CA LEU A 5 5.12 3.94 9.44
C LEU A 5 5.71 4.46 8.14
N GLU A 6 6.71 5.34 8.22
CA GLU A 6 7.45 5.80 7.03
C GLU A 6 8.21 4.64 6.38
N LEU A 7 8.84 3.77 7.17
CA LEU A 7 9.54 2.60 6.66
C LEU A 7 8.57 1.61 5.99
N GLN A 8 7.40 1.39 6.59
CA GLN A 8 6.34 0.58 5.98
C GLN A 8 5.81 1.20 4.69
N ALA A 9 5.57 2.52 4.67
CA ALA A 9 5.15 3.24 3.47
C ALA A 9 6.19 3.10 2.35
N GLN A 10 7.48 3.33 2.65
CA GLN A 10 8.57 3.18 1.70
C GLN A 10 8.67 1.75 1.15
N LYS A 11 8.46 0.72 2.00
CA LYS A 11 8.43 -0.68 1.56
C LYS A 11 7.29 -0.94 0.57
N ILE A 12 6.10 -0.42 0.84
CA ILE A 12 4.94 -0.56 -0.06
C ILE A 12 5.27 0.09 -1.41
N GLU A 13 5.83 1.31 -1.40
CA GLU A 13 6.22 2.02 -2.61
C GLU A 13 7.31 1.29 -3.39
N LEU A 14 8.29 0.68 -2.69
CA LEU A 14 9.38 -0.07 -3.30
C LEU A 14 8.91 -1.36 -3.98
N VAL A 15 7.98 -2.10 -3.35
CA VAL A 15 7.36 -3.28 -3.96
C VAL A 15 6.59 -2.89 -5.22
N LEU A 16 5.79 -1.82 -5.15
CA LEU A 16 5.04 -1.33 -6.30
C LEU A 16 5.98 -0.90 -7.43
N ALA A 17 7.06 -0.16 -7.10
CA ALA A 17 8.07 0.25 -8.07
C ALA A 17 8.78 -0.94 -8.73
N SER A 18 9.11 -2.00 -7.98
CA SER A 18 9.70 -3.23 -8.51
C SER A 18 8.82 -3.90 -9.58
N HIS A 19 7.50 -3.73 -9.48
CA HIS A 19 6.53 -4.27 -10.42
C HIS A 19 6.12 -3.29 -11.53
N ASN A 20 6.91 -2.21 -11.71
CA ASN A 20 6.65 -1.13 -12.65
C ASN A 20 5.31 -0.42 -12.41
N ILE A 21 4.84 -0.40 -11.16
CA ILE A 21 3.63 0.30 -10.77
C ILE A 21 4.01 1.60 -10.08
N GLN A 22 3.66 2.71 -10.72
CA GLN A 22 3.86 4.03 -10.14
C GLN A 22 2.70 4.38 -9.21
N ALA A 23 2.95 4.33 -7.90
CA ALA A 23 1.99 4.71 -6.89
C ALA A 23 2.69 5.33 -5.68
N LYS A 24 1.99 6.23 -4.99
CA LYS A 24 2.52 6.98 -3.85
C LYS A 24 1.65 6.81 -2.62
N VAL A 25 2.25 6.55 -1.47
CA VAL A 25 1.52 6.49 -0.20
C VAL A 25 1.35 7.92 0.32
N LYS A 26 0.09 8.38 0.44
CA LYS A 26 -0.26 9.73 0.88
C LYS A 26 -0.26 9.87 2.40
N GLY A 27 -0.37 8.77 3.12
CA GLY A 27 -0.35 8.73 4.58
C GLY A 27 -0.87 7.41 5.13
N GLY A 28 -0.77 7.25 6.45
CA GLY A 28 -1.28 6.08 7.16
C GLY A 28 -1.99 6.48 8.45
N ILE A 29 -3.09 5.80 8.76
CA ILE A 29 -3.85 5.95 10.00
C ILE A 29 -3.60 4.68 10.82
N VAL A 30 -3.00 4.84 11.99
CA VAL A 30 -2.84 3.74 12.94
C VAL A 30 -4.10 3.63 13.78
N THR A 31 -4.77 2.49 13.69
CA THR A 31 -5.87 2.14 14.58
C THR A 31 -5.41 0.99 15.49
N PRO A 32 -6.02 0.80 16.68
CA PRO A 32 -5.60 -0.24 17.61
C PRO A 32 -5.65 -1.68 17.04
N ARG A 33 -6.40 -1.92 15.96
CA ARG A 33 -6.54 -3.25 15.34
C ARG A 33 -5.76 -3.41 14.03
N PHE A 34 -5.52 -2.33 13.30
CA PHE A 34 -4.82 -2.37 12.01
C PHE A 34 -4.26 -0.99 11.63
N ILE A 35 -3.29 -0.99 10.73
CA ILE A 35 -2.76 0.23 10.11
C ILE A 35 -3.40 0.36 8.74
N ARG A 36 -3.98 1.52 8.46
CA ARG A 36 -4.61 1.83 7.19
C ARG A 36 -3.72 2.75 6.38
N PHE A 37 -3.27 2.37 5.19
CA PHE A 37 -2.50 3.24 4.30
C PHE A 37 -3.35 3.75 3.15
N HIS A 38 -3.23 5.04 2.83
CA HIS A 38 -3.85 5.61 1.63
C HIS A 38 -2.83 5.63 0.50
N LEU A 39 -3.07 4.81 -0.52
CA LEU A 39 -2.26 4.70 -1.73
C LEU A 39 -2.95 5.43 -2.89
N SER A 40 -2.22 6.32 -3.54
CA SER A 40 -2.65 7.01 -4.76
C SER A 40 -1.84 6.48 -5.94
N PRO A 41 -2.40 5.61 -6.79
CA PRO A 41 -1.75 5.24 -8.04
C PRO A 41 -1.70 6.44 -9.01
N TYR A 42 -0.72 6.44 -9.90
CA TYR A 42 -0.66 7.42 -11.00
C TYR A 42 -1.74 7.14 -12.04
N LEU A 43 -2.12 8.19 -12.79
CA LEU A 43 -3.09 8.09 -13.87
C LEU A 43 -2.58 7.12 -14.95
N GLY A 44 -3.35 6.07 -15.23
CA GLY A 44 -3.00 5.02 -16.20
C GLY A 44 -2.62 3.68 -15.56
N GLU A 45 -2.28 3.66 -14.28
CA GLU A 45 -1.97 2.42 -13.57
C GLU A 45 -3.23 1.60 -13.30
N LYS A 46 -3.20 0.34 -13.73
CA LYS A 46 -4.34 -0.57 -13.56
C LYS A 46 -4.45 -0.97 -12.09
N VAL A 47 -5.54 -0.54 -11.45
CA VAL A 47 -5.90 -0.96 -10.09
C VAL A 47 -5.87 -2.49 -9.93
N SER A 48 -6.27 -3.23 -10.98
CA SER A 48 -6.21 -4.70 -10.97
C SER A 48 -4.81 -5.27 -10.75
N LYS A 49 -3.74 -4.60 -11.23
CA LYS A 49 -2.36 -5.05 -10.97
C LYS A 49 -2.02 -4.89 -9.49
N ILE A 50 -2.42 -3.78 -8.87
CA ILE A 50 -2.18 -3.50 -7.46
C ILE A 50 -2.89 -4.53 -6.57
N PHE A 51 -4.13 -4.90 -6.93
CA PHE A 51 -4.86 -5.97 -6.25
C PHE A 51 -4.16 -7.34 -6.36
N GLY A 52 -3.50 -7.62 -7.49
CA GLY A 52 -2.71 -8.84 -7.68
C GLY A 52 -1.46 -8.90 -6.80
N LEU A 53 -0.89 -7.75 -6.41
CA LEU A 53 0.31 -7.69 -5.56
C LEU A 53 0.00 -7.72 -4.06
N ARG A 54 -1.25 -7.98 -3.68
CA ARG A 54 -1.67 -8.04 -2.27
C ARG A 54 -0.74 -8.93 -1.43
N GLU A 55 -0.43 -10.11 -1.91
CA GLU A 55 0.38 -11.10 -1.20
C GLU A 55 1.85 -10.67 -1.07
N GLU A 56 2.42 -10.09 -2.13
CA GLU A 56 3.80 -9.60 -2.12
C GLU A 56 3.96 -8.38 -1.20
N ILE A 57 2.98 -7.47 -1.19
CA ILE A 57 2.98 -6.33 -0.27
C ILE A 57 2.84 -6.84 1.17
N ALA A 58 1.98 -7.83 1.42
CA ALA A 58 1.83 -8.45 2.73
C ALA A 58 3.14 -9.10 3.20
N LEU A 59 3.82 -9.81 2.30
CA LEU A 59 5.11 -10.46 2.55
C LEU A 59 6.20 -9.42 2.87
N ALA A 60 6.30 -8.35 2.09
CA ALA A 60 7.29 -7.29 2.31
C ALA A 60 7.08 -6.52 3.62
N LEU A 61 5.82 -6.34 4.03
CA LEU A 61 5.44 -5.74 5.30
C LEU A 61 5.58 -6.71 6.48
N GLY A 62 5.70 -8.03 6.23
CA GLY A 62 5.72 -9.06 7.26
C GLY A 62 4.38 -9.26 7.96
N VAL A 63 3.27 -8.96 7.28
CA VAL A 63 1.91 -9.08 7.84
C VAL A 63 1.22 -10.34 7.33
N LYS A 64 0.36 -10.93 8.17
CA LYS A 64 -0.37 -12.16 7.85
C LYS A 64 -1.45 -11.97 6.79
N ASP A 65 -2.12 -10.83 6.79
CA ASP A 65 -3.16 -10.47 5.83
C ASP A 65 -3.08 -8.97 5.55
N LEU A 66 -3.32 -8.58 4.31
CA LEU A 66 -3.38 -7.20 3.85
C LEU A 66 -4.66 -7.03 3.04
N ARG A 67 -5.44 -5.97 3.23
CA ARG A 67 -6.72 -5.79 2.53
C ARG A 67 -6.72 -4.53 1.69
N ILE A 68 -6.82 -4.68 0.38
CA ILE A 68 -6.90 -3.55 -0.53
C ILE A 68 -8.37 -3.27 -0.85
N TYR A 69 -8.80 -2.03 -0.67
CA TYR A 69 -10.12 -1.57 -1.06
C TYR A 69 -10.05 -0.22 -1.78
N ARG A 70 -10.92 -0.04 -2.77
CA ARG A 70 -11.02 1.21 -3.52
C ARG A 70 -11.97 2.15 -2.80
N SER A 71 -11.50 3.35 -2.48
CA SER A 71 -12.30 4.37 -1.81
C SER A 71 -12.11 5.72 -2.50
N GLY A 72 -13.16 6.22 -3.15
CA GLY A 72 -13.25 7.63 -3.58
C GLY A 72 -12.08 8.19 -4.41
N GLY A 73 -11.38 7.37 -5.19
CA GLY A 73 -10.25 7.80 -6.03
C GLY A 73 -8.86 7.41 -5.53
N PHE A 74 -8.76 6.82 -4.34
CA PHE A 74 -7.55 6.24 -3.79
C PHE A 74 -7.78 4.77 -3.42
N LEU A 75 -6.67 4.05 -3.23
CA LEU A 75 -6.65 2.71 -2.68
C LEU A 75 -6.34 2.82 -1.21
N SER A 76 -7.02 2.02 -0.41
CA SER A 76 -6.73 1.90 1.00
C SER A 76 -6.30 0.48 1.29
N LEU A 77 -5.21 0.35 2.05
CA LEU A 77 -4.58 -0.91 2.44
C LEU A 77 -4.68 -1.08 3.96
#